data_AF-A0A8T4QJP7-F1
#
_entry.id   AF-A0A8T4QJP7-F1
#
_cell.length_a   1.000
_cell.length_b   1.000
_cell.length_c   1.000
_cell.angle_alpha   90.00
_cell.angle_beta   90.00
_cell.angle_gamma   90.00
#
_symmetry.space_group_name_H-M   'P 1'
#
loop_
_entity.id
_entity.type
_entity.pdbx_description
1 polymer ?
#
loop_
_entity_poly.entity_id
_entity_poly.type
_entity_poly.pdbx_seq_one_letter_code
_entity_poly.pdbx_strand_id
1 'polypeptide(L)' 'MYKTLDSFNFRGKRVLVRIDINSEVRNGKVSFSDRYSASVKTIKEL' A
#
# COMPACT_ATOMS: atom_id res chain seq x y z
N MET A 1 11.30 4.12 19.94
CA MET A 1 11.59 3.51 18.62
C MET A 1 10.30 2.97 18.05
N TYR A 2 9.99 3.23 16.79
CA TYR A 2 8.76 2.75 16.15
C TYR A 2 8.99 1.34 15.56
N LYS A 3 7.98 0.46 15.65
CA LYS A 3 8.04 -0.88 15.03
C LYS A 3 7.86 -0.76 13.51
N THR A 4 8.60 -1.56 12.77
CA THR A 4 8.49 -1.71 11.30
C THR A 4 7.75 -3.00 10.95
N LEU A 5 7.51 -3.26 9.66
CA LEU A 5 6.87 -4.50 9.20
C LEU A 5 7.61 -5.75 9.66
N ASP A 6 8.95 -5.73 9.62
CA ASP A 6 9.82 -6.84 10.06
C ASP A 6 9.63 -7.25 11.53
N SER A 7 8.99 -6.38 12.33
CA SER A 7 8.71 -6.65 13.74
C SER A 7 7.47 -7.55 13.97
N PHE A 8 6.80 -8.01 12.91
CA PHE A 8 5.52 -8.71 12.99
C PHE A 8 5.46 -9.95 12.09
N ASN A 9 4.57 -10.88 12.42
CA ASN A 9 4.22 -12.03 11.57
C ASN A 9 2.79 -11.86 11.05
N PHE A 10 2.63 -11.76 9.73
CA PHE A 10 1.35 -11.55 9.06
C PHE A 10 0.70 -12.82 8.52
N ARG A 11 1.40 -13.97 8.56
CA ARG A 11 0.89 -15.24 8.01
C ARG A 11 -0.46 -15.61 8.62
N GLY A 12 -1.47 -15.76 7.75
CA GLY A 12 -2.83 -16.14 8.15
C GLY A 12 -3.61 -15.05 8.88
N LYS A 13 -3.15 -13.79 8.84
CA LYS A 13 -3.81 -12.66 9.49
C LYS A 13 -4.52 -11.77 8.47
N ARG A 14 -5.59 -11.12 8.91
CA ARG A 14 -6.21 -10.02 8.18
C ARG A 14 -5.58 -8.72 8.65
N VAL A 15 -4.92 -8.00 7.75
CA VAL A 15 -4.17 -6.78 8.07
C VAL A 15 -4.87 -5.58 7.43
N LEU A 16 -5.15 -4.54 8.22
CA LEU A 16 -5.64 -3.27 7.70
C LEU A 16 -4.44 -2.40 7.31
N VAL A 17 -4.42 -1.94 6.06
CA VAL A 17 -3.35 -1.08 5.53
C VAL A 17 -3.95 0.22 5.04
N ARG A 18 -3.47 1.34 5.56
CA ARG A 18 -3.82 2.68 5.05
C ARG A 18 -2.77 3.09 4.01
N ILE A 19 -3.19 3.16 2.75
CA ILE A 19 -2.33 3.55 1.62
C ILE A 19 -2.71 4.93 1.07
N ASP A 20 -1.78 5.60 0.41
CA ASP A 20 -2.07 6.81 -0.38
C ASP A 20 -2.44 6.43 -1.81
N ILE A 21 -3.69 6.67 -2.17
CA ILE A 21 -4.26 6.43 -3.51
C ILE A 21 -4.78 7.71 -4.15
N ASN A 22 -4.45 8.87 -3.58
CA ASN A 22 -4.93 10.16 -4.05
C ASN A 22 -4.14 10.58 -5.30
N SER A 23 -4.43 9.94 -6.44
CA SER A 23 -3.94 10.33 -7.76
C SER A 23 -5.03 11.00 -8.58
N GLU A 24 -4.59 11.76 -9.57
CA GLU A 24 -5.49 12.36 -10.56
C GLU A 24 -6.25 11.28 -11.34
N VAL A 25 -7.53 11.56 -11.62
CA VAL A 25 -8.39 10.70 -12.44
C VAL A 25 -8.86 11.50 -13.65
N ARG A 26 -8.55 11.03 -14.85
CA ARG A 26 -8.98 11.61 -16.13
C ARG A 26 -9.83 10.61 -16.88
N ASN A 27 -11.05 11.00 -17.28
CA ASN A 27 -12.00 10.15 -18.02
C ASN A 27 -12.25 8.79 -17.34
N GLY A 28 -12.36 8.78 -16.01
CA GLY A 28 -12.58 7.56 -15.22
C GLY A 28 -11.36 6.65 -15.10
N LYS A 29 -10.18 7.06 -15.56
CA LYS A 29 -8.92 6.32 -15.43
C LYS A 29 -7.90 7.11 -14.61
N VAL A 30 -7.14 6.43 -13.78
CA VAL A 30 -6.05 7.05 -13.01
C VAL A 30 -4.94 7.49 -13.95
N SER A 31 -4.57 8.77 -13.94
CA SER A 31 -3.35 9.27 -14.55
C SER A 31 -2.20 9.20 -13.54
N PHE A 32 -1.01 8.77 -13.98
CA PHE A 32 0.21 8.65 -13.16
C PHE A 32 0.06 7.75 -11.90
N SER A 33 0.53 6.51 -12.01
CA SER A 33 0.30 5.44 -11.02
C SER A 33 1.36 5.33 -9.91
N ASP A 34 2.25 6.31 -9.75
CA ASP A 34 3.41 6.19 -8.86
C ASP A 34 3.02 5.92 -7.40
N ARG A 35 1.95 6.56 -6.90
CA ARG A 35 1.44 6.35 -5.52
C ARG A 35 0.91 4.94 -5.29
N TYR A 36 0.23 4.39 -6.30
CA TYR A 36 -0.24 3.01 -6.30
C TYR A 36 0.95 2.06 -6.33
N SER A 37 1.89 2.27 -7.25
CA SER A 37 3.10 1.45 -7.42
C SER A 37 3.96 1.42 -6.15
N ALA A 38 4.11 2.56 -5.46
CA ALA A 38 4.82 2.64 -4.19
C ALA A 38 4.15 1.79 -3.10
N SER A 39 2.82 1.84 -3.01
CA SER A 39 2.03 1.10 -2.02
C SER A 39 2.05 -0.42 -2.27
N VAL A 40 2.18 -0.86 -3.52
CA VAL A 40 2.23 -2.29 -3.89
C VAL A 40 3.40 -3.01 -3.23
N LYS A 41 4.53 -2.35 -2.99
CA LYS A 41 5.69 -2.98 -2.34
C LYS A 41 5.31 -3.50 -0.94
N THR A 42 4.70 -2.65 -0.12
CA THR A 42 4.24 -3.02 1.22
C THR A 42 3.15 -4.09 1.17
N ILE A 43 2.20 -4.00 0.24
CA ILE A 43 1.11 -4.99 0.14
C ILE A 43 1.66 -6.40 -0.18
N LYS A 44 2.73 -6.50 -0.98
CA LYS A 44 3.36 -7.79 -1.31
C LYS A 44 4.13 -8.43 -0.14
N GLU A 45 4.46 -7.67 0.89
CA GLU A 45 5.21 -8.13 2.08
C GLU A 45 4.29 -8.66 3.21
N LEU A 46 2.97 -8.41 3.11
CA LEU A 46 1.96 -8.81 4.10
C LEU A 46 1.34 -10.17 3.79
#